data_AF-A0A919FQI2-F1
#
_entry.id   AF-A0A919FQI2-F1
#
_cell.length_a   1.000
_cell.length_b   1.000
_cell.length_c   1.000
_cell.angle_alpha   90.00
_cell.angle_beta   90.00
_cell.angle_gamma   90.00
#
_symmetry.space_group_name_H-M   'P 1'
#
loop_
_entity.id
_entity.type
_entity.pdbx_description
1 polymer ?
#
loop_
_entity_poly.entity_id
_entity_poly.type
_entity_poly.pdbx_seq_one_letter_code
_entity_poly.pdbx_strand_id
1 'polypeptide(L)'
;MNDPSASQRRIVAGARNAARILAFGGLLAVAVVLTRLLAGGRSLQVAAVSVQVERMWIVFAALTVAHAFTAWFLAAHIEEYLDRMPSAERAGWVFDEITTGGNAFVHGLVSRAVPRRRPGFVHRMSRRDPSAWVARGAGVLLVLAVAPWWWGKTGLRFGGSGWLVALALVLTVVNWWAGGRWLIGLSRLEAVRDEDGVRDEDDVQDAAASRAPGSFMGREISALLEPRSGATVDRAHLRWIIGIYRRLTDHPLPIDGTPAPPPGSGHGFDGAPESPVASLTDFQRAVIGINYLAVRDSFPEGDLPADPWFLTDGERSLYRNSSPPHRRVRVRSRRPRWSEISQ
;
A
#
# COMPACT_ATOMS: atom_id res chain seq x y z
N MET A 1 6.00 2.39 18.58
CA MET A 1 5.11 2.15 17.43
C MET A 1 3.70 2.52 17.84
N ASN A 2 3.09 3.50 17.18
CA ASN A 2 1.68 3.85 17.40
C ASN A 2 0.78 2.67 16.99
N ASP A 3 -0.33 2.47 17.69
CA ASP A 3 -1.33 1.46 17.31
C ASP A 3 -1.74 1.63 15.84
N PRO A 4 -1.82 0.54 15.05
CA PRO A 4 -2.20 0.63 13.65
C PRO A 4 -3.59 1.26 13.54
N SER A 5 -3.77 2.20 12.62
CA SER A 5 -5.08 2.80 12.36
C SER A 5 -6.10 1.73 11.93
N ALA A 6 -7.39 2.03 12.10
CA ALA A 6 -8.46 1.14 11.67
C ALA A 6 -8.36 0.77 10.17
N SER A 7 -7.90 1.69 9.31
CA SER A 7 -7.68 1.44 7.89
C SER A 7 -6.55 0.46 7.62
N GLN A 8 -5.41 0.62 8.31
CA GLN A 8 -4.28 -0.31 8.20
C GLN A 8 -4.70 -1.73 8.62
N ARG A 9 -5.41 -1.86 9.76
CA ARG A 9 -5.93 -3.16 10.21
C ARG A 9 -6.89 -3.80 9.20
N ARG A 10 -7.77 -3.01 8.58
CA ARG A 10 -8.70 -3.51 7.54
C ARG A 10 -7.96 -4.03 6.31
N ILE A 11 -6.92 -3.32 5.84
CA ILE A 11 -6.11 -3.75 4.69
C ILE A 11 -5.37 -5.04 5.02
N VAL A 12 -4.69 -5.11 6.17
CA VAL A 12 -3.96 -6.31 6.61
C VAL A 12 -4.91 -7.51 6.74
N ALA A 13 -6.07 -7.32 7.39
CA ALA A 13 -7.07 -8.39 7.53
C ALA A 13 -7.63 -8.83 6.18
N GLY A 14 -7.93 -7.88 5.28
CA GLY A 14 -8.42 -8.16 3.93
C GLY A 14 -7.40 -8.95 3.09
N ALA A 15 -6.13 -8.57 3.14
CA ALA A 15 -5.04 -9.28 2.46
C ALA A 15 -4.86 -10.70 3.01
N ARG A 16 -4.88 -10.87 4.34
CA ARG A 16 -4.85 -12.20 4.98
C ARG A 16 -6.03 -13.06 4.57
N ASN A 17 -7.24 -12.50 4.50
CA ASN A 17 -8.43 -13.24 4.06
C ASN A 17 -8.33 -13.64 2.59
N ALA A 18 -7.93 -12.74 1.70
CA ALA A 18 -7.71 -13.06 0.29
C ALA A 18 -6.68 -14.18 0.11
N ALA A 19 -5.54 -14.08 0.81
CA ALA A 19 -4.50 -15.10 0.80
C ALA A 19 -4.99 -16.45 1.37
N ARG A 20 -5.78 -16.45 2.45
CA ARG A 20 -6.36 -17.66 3.04
C ARG A 20 -7.32 -18.37 2.08
N ILE A 21 -8.16 -17.63 1.37
CA ILE A 21 -9.07 -18.20 0.36
C ILE A 21 -8.25 -18.89 -0.74
N LEU A 22 -7.20 -18.23 -1.24
CA LEU A 22 -6.29 -18.82 -2.23
C LEU A 22 -5.56 -20.07 -1.72
N ALA A 23 -5.07 -20.05 -0.48
CA ALA A 23 -4.42 -21.20 0.13
C ALA A 23 -5.38 -22.39 0.31
N PHE A 24 -6.59 -22.13 0.80
CA PHE A 24 -7.62 -23.17 0.91
C PHE A 24 -7.97 -23.75 -0.46
N GLY A 25 -8.19 -22.89 -1.47
CA GLY A 25 -8.44 -23.32 -2.84
C GLY A 25 -7.28 -24.13 -3.44
N GLY A 26 -6.03 -23.70 -3.20
CA GLY A 26 -4.83 -24.40 -3.66
C GLY A 26 -4.69 -25.79 -3.03
N LEU A 27 -4.86 -25.90 -1.71
CA LEU A 27 -4.83 -27.17 -1.00
C LEU A 27 -5.96 -28.10 -1.46
N LEU A 28 -7.17 -27.56 -1.66
CA LEU A 28 -8.29 -28.33 -2.19
C LEU A 28 -8.01 -28.83 -3.62
N ALA A 29 -7.39 -28.00 -4.47
CA ALA A 29 -6.97 -28.41 -5.82
C ALA A 29 -5.96 -29.57 -5.77
N VAL A 30 -4.96 -29.49 -4.89
CA VAL A 30 -4.03 -30.60 -4.65
C VAL A 30 -4.77 -31.87 -4.24
N ALA A 31 -5.67 -31.77 -3.24
CA ALA A 31 -6.43 -32.92 -2.76
C ALA A 31 -7.30 -33.55 -3.87
N VAL A 32 -7.94 -32.74 -4.70
CA VAL A 32 -8.75 -33.22 -5.84
C VAL A 32 -7.87 -33.91 -6.89
N VAL A 33 -6.73 -33.32 -7.25
CA VAL A 33 -5.78 -33.92 -8.20
C VAL A 33 -5.25 -35.26 -7.67
N LEU A 34 -4.83 -35.31 -6.40
CA LEU A 34 -4.38 -36.55 -5.76
C LEU A 34 -5.49 -37.61 -5.73
N THR A 35 -6.74 -37.22 -5.46
CA THR A 35 -7.90 -38.14 -5.49
C THR A 35 -8.15 -38.70 -6.89
N ARG A 36 -7.99 -37.87 -7.94
CA ARG A 36 -8.09 -38.32 -9.33
C ARG A 36 -6.97 -39.26 -9.74
N LEU A 37 -5.77 -39.08 -9.17
CA LEU A 37 -4.61 -39.95 -9.41
C LEU A 37 -4.69 -41.28 -8.67
N LEU A 38 -5.09 -41.28 -7.39
CA LEU A 38 -4.96 -42.44 -6.50
C LEU A 38 -6.27 -43.24 -6.36
N ALA A 39 -7.42 -42.57 -6.29
CA ALA A 39 -8.71 -43.19 -5.99
C ALA A 39 -9.63 -43.31 -7.23
N GLY A 40 -9.08 -43.06 -8.43
CA GLY A 40 -9.82 -43.11 -9.68
C GLY A 40 -10.96 -42.07 -9.77
N GLY A 41 -10.90 -40.99 -8.99
CA GLY A 41 -11.80 -39.83 -9.13
C GLY A 41 -13.22 -39.98 -8.58
N ARG A 42 -13.48 -40.91 -7.64
CA ARG A 42 -14.87 -41.16 -7.16
C ARG A 42 -15.41 -40.07 -6.23
N SER A 43 -14.77 -39.86 -5.08
CA SER A 43 -15.25 -38.90 -4.07
C SER A 43 -14.12 -38.45 -3.16
N LEU A 44 -14.20 -37.20 -2.70
CA LEU A 44 -13.35 -36.63 -1.66
C LEU A 44 -14.17 -36.52 -0.37
N GLN A 45 -13.64 -37.01 0.76
CA GLN A 45 -14.27 -36.84 2.06
C GLN A 45 -13.62 -35.65 2.78
N VAL A 46 -14.42 -34.64 3.13
CA VAL A 46 -13.96 -33.45 3.87
C VAL A 46 -14.88 -33.27 5.07
N ALA A 47 -14.33 -33.33 6.29
CA ALA A 47 -15.09 -33.15 7.53
C ALA A 47 -16.40 -33.98 7.58
N ALA A 48 -16.29 -35.27 7.27
CA ALA A 48 -17.41 -36.24 7.15
C ALA A 48 -18.40 -36.03 6.00
N VAL A 49 -18.27 -34.99 5.18
CA VAL A 49 -19.08 -34.80 3.96
C VAL A 49 -18.36 -35.42 2.76
N SER A 50 -19.02 -36.35 2.07
CA SER A 50 -18.52 -36.94 0.83
C SER A 50 -18.98 -36.10 -0.36
N VAL A 51 -18.04 -35.48 -1.06
CA VAL A 51 -18.31 -34.69 -2.26
C VAL A 51 -17.76 -35.42 -3.47
N GLN A 52 -18.63 -35.64 -4.46
CA GLN A 52 -18.22 -36.22 -5.74
C GLN A 52 -17.20 -35.29 -6.42
N VAL A 53 -16.08 -35.86 -6.87
CA VAL A 53 -14.98 -35.09 -7.49
C VAL A 53 -15.48 -34.33 -8.73
N GLU A 54 -16.43 -34.90 -9.48
CA GLU A 54 -17.06 -34.28 -10.64
C GLU A 54 -17.81 -32.99 -10.32
N ARG A 55 -18.24 -32.79 -9.06
CA ARG A 55 -18.96 -31.58 -8.61
C ARG A 55 -18.07 -30.54 -7.96
N MET A 56 -16.76 -30.80 -7.83
CA MET A 56 -15.82 -29.89 -7.15
C MET A 56 -15.66 -28.54 -7.86
N TRP A 57 -15.99 -28.47 -9.16
CA TRP A 57 -16.02 -27.19 -9.87
C TRP A 57 -16.95 -26.16 -9.21
N ILE A 58 -18.03 -26.60 -8.54
CA ILE A 58 -18.96 -25.72 -7.82
C ILE A 58 -18.23 -25.05 -6.65
N VAL A 59 -17.44 -25.83 -5.91
CA VAL A 59 -16.65 -25.32 -4.78
C VAL A 59 -15.58 -24.36 -5.27
N PHE A 60 -14.87 -24.68 -6.35
CA PHE A 60 -13.88 -23.77 -6.94
C PHE A 60 -14.51 -22.49 -7.49
N ALA A 61 -15.71 -22.58 -8.09
CA ALA A 61 -16.45 -21.39 -8.54
C ALA A 61 -16.84 -20.51 -7.35
N ALA A 62 -17.37 -21.08 -6.27
CA ALA A 62 -17.72 -20.34 -5.05
C ALA A 62 -16.49 -19.67 -4.40
N LEU A 63 -15.37 -20.39 -4.29
CA LEU A 63 -14.11 -19.83 -3.77
C LEU A 63 -13.56 -18.72 -4.68
N THR A 64 -13.69 -18.86 -6.00
CA THR A 64 -13.27 -17.84 -6.97
C THR A 64 -14.11 -16.57 -6.81
N VAL A 65 -15.43 -16.69 -6.64
CA VAL A 65 -16.31 -15.55 -6.37
C VAL A 65 -15.95 -14.89 -5.04
N ALA A 66 -15.74 -15.66 -3.98
CA ALA A 66 -15.33 -15.15 -2.67
C ALA A 66 -13.97 -14.42 -2.73
N HIS A 67 -13.00 -14.96 -3.46
CA HIS A 67 -11.71 -14.33 -3.69
C HIS A 67 -11.86 -13.04 -4.49
N ALA A 68 -12.60 -13.05 -5.60
CA ALA A 68 -12.83 -11.87 -6.44
C ALA A 68 -13.52 -10.74 -5.65
N PHE A 69 -14.53 -11.07 -4.85
CA PHE A 69 -15.20 -10.14 -3.95
C PHE A 69 -14.21 -9.52 -2.94
N THR A 70 -13.46 -10.37 -2.22
CA THR A 70 -12.50 -9.90 -1.21
C THR A 70 -11.40 -9.03 -1.82
N ALA A 71 -10.85 -9.46 -2.96
CA ALA A 71 -9.84 -8.72 -3.73
C ALA A 71 -10.34 -7.35 -4.20
N TRP A 72 -11.60 -7.26 -4.64
CA TRP A 72 -12.21 -6.02 -5.07
C TRP A 72 -12.28 -4.98 -3.94
N PHE A 73 -12.84 -5.37 -2.79
CA PHE A 73 -12.94 -4.50 -1.62
C PHE A 73 -11.58 -4.13 -1.05
N LEU A 74 -10.65 -5.10 -1.00
CA LEU A 74 -9.28 -4.85 -0.56
C LEU A 74 -8.58 -3.82 -1.45
N ALA A 75 -8.66 -3.97 -2.77
CA ALA A 75 -8.08 -3.00 -3.70
C ALA A 75 -8.68 -1.60 -3.50
N ALA A 76 -9.99 -1.50 -3.33
CA ALA A 76 -10.66 -0.23 -3.06
C ALA A 76 -10.17 0.42 -1.76
N HIS A 77 -10.01 -0.36 -0.67
CA HIS A 77 -9.49 0.14 0.60
C HIS A 77 -8.02 0.55 0.54
N ILE A 78 -7.19 -0.14 -0.25
CA ILE A 78 -5.80 0.26 -0.45
C ILE A 78 -5.74 1.60 -1.20
N GLU A 79 -6.54 1.78 -2.26
CA GLU A 79 -6.61 3.06 -2.99
C GLU A 79 -7.12 4.18 -2.08
N GLU A 80 -8.16 3.94 -1.28
CA GLU A 80 -8.66 4.91 -0.29
C GLU A 80 -7.58 5.28 0.73
N TYR A 81 -6.80 4.30 1.19
CA TYR A 81 -5.69 4.54 2.11
C TYR A 81 -4.58 5.35 1.46
N LEU A 82 -4.20 5.04 0.21
CA LEU A 82 -3.25 5.85 -0.57
C LEU A 82 -3.79 7.28 -0.85
N ASP A 83 -5.11 7.44 -0.96
CA ASP A 83 -5.81 8.73 -1.06
C ASP A 83 -5.64 9.61 0.16
N ARG A 84 -5.43 9.00 1.33
CA ARG A 84 -5.09 9.68 2.58
C ARG A 84 -3.61 10.04 2.73
N MET A 85 -2.76 9.73 1.74
CA MET A 85 -1.33 10.09 1.73
C MET A 85 -0.61 9.64 3.03
N PRO A 86 -0.55 8.31 3.30
CA PRO A 86 0.10 7.79 4.49
C PRO A 86 1.60 8.12 4.49
N SER A 87 2.25 8.09 5.66
CA SER A 87 3.72 8.16 5.70
C SER A 87 4.36 6.93 5.07
N ALA A 88 5.60 7.07 4.56
CA ALA A 88 6.40 5.95 4.10
C ALA A 88 6.54 4.86 5.15
N GLU A 89 6.78 5.23 6.41
CA GLU A 89 6.84 4.29 7.52
C GLU A 89 5.51 3.51 7.65
N ARG A 90 4.36 4.20 7.64
CA ARG A 90 3.06 3.54 7.79
C ARG A 90 2.65 2.73 6.55
N ALA A 91 3.03 3.16 5.36
CA ALA A 91 2.78 2.44 4.12
C ALA A 91 3.66 1.19 4.02
N GLY A 92 4.95 1.34 4.31
CA GLY A 92 5.95 0.29 4.42
C GLY A 92 5.56 -0.75 5.46
N TRP A 93 5.16 -0.34 6.65
CA TRP A 93 4.69 -1.25 7.69
C TRP A 93 3.51 -2.12 7.24
N VAL A 94 2.51 -1.55 6.55
CA VAL A 94 1.38 -2.35 6.02
C VAL A 94 1.86 -3.36 5.00
N PHE A 95 2.78 -2.96 4.12
CA PHE A 95 3.35 -3.86 3.13
C PHE A 95 4.12 -5.00 3.80
N ASP A 96 5.03 -4.69 4.70
CA ASP A 96 5.87 -5.65 5.42
C ASP A 96 5.02 -6.60 6.28
N GLU A 97 4.00 -6.09 6.98
CA GLU A 97 3.08 -6.90 7.81
C GLU A 97 2.32 -7.95 6.97
N ILE A 98 2.01 -7.62 5.71
CA ILE A 98 1.32 -8.53 4.78
C ILE A 98 2.30 -9.54 4.16
N THR A 99 3.50 -9.11 3.76
CA THR A 99 4.47 -9.96 3.08
C THR A 99 5.23 -10.88 4.04
N THR A 100 5.41 -10.48 5.30
CA THR A 100 6.06 -11.29 6.34
C THR A 100 5.06 -12.20 7.06
N GLY A 101 3.88 -11.69 7.41
CA GLY A 101 2.87 -12.42 8.20
C GLY A 101 1.87 -13.24 7.39
N GLY A 102 2.00 -13.26 6.06
CA GLY A 102 1.08 -13.97 5.17
C GLY A 102 1.56 -15.37 4.74
N ASN A 103 0.73 -16.08 3.99
CA ASN A 103 1.05 -17.42 3.49
C ASN A 103 1.86 -17.37 2.18
N ALA A 104 2.14 -18.53 1.58
CA ALA A 104 2.93 -18.67 0.36
C ALA A 104 2.45 -17.84 -0.85
N PHE A 105 1.20 -17.34 -0.87
CA PHE A 105 0.69 -16.46 -1.92
C PHE A 105 1.12 -15.00 -1.79
N VAL A 106 1.69 -14.61 -0.65
CA VAL A 106 2.19 -13.24 -0.37
C VAL A 106 3.58 -13.22 0.25
N HIS A 107 4.04 -14.36 0.76
CA HIS A 107 5.36 -14.47 1.34
C HIS A 107 6.46 -14.18 0.31
N GLY A 108 7.34 -13.24 0.63
CA GLY A 108 8.40 -12.80 -0.28
C GLY A 108 7.90 -12.11 -1.54
N LEU A 109 6.67 -11.55 -1.51
CA LEU A 109 6.15 -10.73 -2.60
C LEU A 109 7.12 -9.59 -2.91
N VAL A 110 7.52 -9.48 -4.17
CA VAL A 110 8.37 -8.39 -4.65
C VAL A 110 7.48 -7.26 -5.19
N SER A 111 7.80 -6.01 -4.83
CA SER A 111 7.10 -4.83 -5.36
C SER A 111 6.92 -4.87 -6.86
N ARG A 112 5.74 -4.47 -7.31
CA ARG A 112 5.38 -4.31 -8.73
C ARG A 112 5.01 -2.87 -9.06
N ALA A 113 5.45 -1.92 -8.24
CA ALA A 113 4.93 -0.55 -8.20
C ALA A 113 5.15 0.25 -9.48
N VAL A 114 6.10 -0.18 -10.32
CA VAL A 114 6.32 0.41 -11.63
C VAL A 114 5.61 -0.42 -12.70
N PRO A 115 4.47 0.03 -13.26
CA PRO A 115 3.95 -0.56 -14.49
C PRO A 115 4.97 -0.32 -15.60
N ARG A 116 5.79 -1.33 -15.91
CA ARG A 116 6.82 -1.23 -16.97
C ARG A 116 6.25 -1.06 -18.38
N ARG A 117 4.92 -1.04 -18.58
CA ARG A 117 4.19 -0.58 -19.79
C ARG A 117 2.67 -0.73 -19.58
N ARG A 118 1.90 0.06 -20.36
CA ARG A 118 0.44 0.13 -20.64
C ARG A 118 -0.56 -0.68 -19.77
N PRO A 119 -1.77 -0.14 -19.50
CA PRO A 119 -2.84 -0.92 -18.89
C PRO A 119 -3.13 -2.11 -19.81
N GLY A 120 -2.91 -3.31 -19.29
CA GLY A 120 -3.17 -4.55 -19.98
C GLY A 120 -3.59 -5.57 -18.95
N PHE A 121 -4.47 -6.49 -19.34
CA PHE A 121 -5.06 -7.49 -18.45
C PHE A 121 -4.05 -8.44 -17.79
N VAL A 122 -2.77 -8.39 -18.18
CA VAL A 122 -1.73 -9.31 -17.73
C VAL A 122 -0.50 -8.53 -17.23
N HIS A 123 -0.40 -8.40 -15.91
CA HIS A 123 0.83 -7.91 -15.28
C HIS A 123 1.90 -9.00 -15.31
N ARG A 124 3.04 -8.71 -15.94
CA ARG A 124 4.15 -9.67 -16.06
C ARG A 124 4.82 -9.84 -14.70
N MET A 125 4.51 -10.95 -14.02
CA MET A 125 5.17 -11.29 -12.76
C MET A 125 6.65 -11.64 -12.99
N SER A 126 7.52 -11.15 -12.11
CA SER A 126 8.95 -11.50 -12.12
C SER A 126 9.14 -13.01 -12.01
N ARG A 127 10.19 -13.55 -12.64
CA ARG A 127 10.59 -14.95 -12.45
C ARG A 127 11.25 -15.20 -11.09
N ARG A 128 11.68 -14.14 -10.40
CA ARG A 128 12.32 -14.21 -9.09
C ARG A 128 11.33 -14.06 -7.93
N ASP A 129 10.06 -13.81 -8.22
CA ASP A 129 9.01 -13.64 -7.21
C ASP A 129 8.44 -15.02 -6.79
N PRO A 130 8.67 -15.49 -5.55
CA PRO A 130 8.17 -16.79 -5.08
C PRO A 130 6.64 -16.86 -5.12
N SER A 131 5.96 -15.77 -4.76
CA SER A 131 4.49 -15.69 -4.77
C SER A 131 3.92 -15.92 -6.18
N ALA A 132 4.65 -15.47 -7.21
CA ALA A 132 4.27 -15.68 -8.60
C ALA A 132 4.37 -17.14 -9.02
N TRP A 133 5.36 -17.88 -8.52
CA TRP A 133 5.47 -19.32 -8.77
C TRP A 133 4.34 -20.09 -8.10
N VAL A 134 4.03 -19.76 -6.86
CA VAL A 134 2.90 -20.34 -6.13
C VAL A 134 1.59 -20.07 -6.86
N ALA A 135 1.35 -18.84 -7.33
CA ALA A 135 0.15 -18.48 -8.09
C ALA A 135 0.05 -19.24 -9.43
N ARG A 136 1.16 -19.38 -10.17
CA ARG A 136 1.19 -20.18 -11.41
C ARG A 136 0.90 -21.65 -11.14
N GLY A 137 1.54 -22.23 -10.12
CA GLY A 137 1.31 -23.61 -9.71
C GLY A 137 -0.14 -23.85 -9.31
N ALA A 138 -0.72 -22.95 -8.52
CA ALA A 138 -2.13 -23.00 -8.14
C ALA A 138 -3.08 -22.89 -9.35
N GLY A 139 -2.76 -22.04 -10.34
CA GLY A 139 -3.52 -21.95 -11.59
C GLY A 139 -3.50 -23.25 -12.40
N VAL A 140 -2.32 -23.87 -12.56
CA VAL A 140 -2.20 -25.18 -13.23
C VAL A 140 -2.96 -26.25 -12.45
N LEU A 141 -2.83 -26.27 -11.13
CA LEU A 141 -3.55 -27.20 -10.26
C LEU A 141 -5.06 -27.02 -10.34
N LEU A 142 -5.56 -25.79 -10.45
CA LEU A 142 -6.99 -25.52 -10.63
C LEU A 142 -7.50 -26.09 -11.96
N VAL A 143 -6.75 -25.90 -13.05
CA VAL A 143 -7.07 -26.49 -14.36
C VAL A 143 -7.13 -28.01 -14.25
N LEU A 144 -6.12 -28.63 -13.63
CA LEU A 144 -6.09 -30.07 -13.42
C LEU A 144 -7.20 -30.54 -12.47
N ALA A 145 -7.56 -29.80 -11.43
CA ALA A 145 -8.58 -30.21 -10.48
C ALA A 145 -10.00 -30.20 -11.09
N VAL A 146 -10.28 -29.23 -11.96
CA VAL A 146 -11.60 -29.06 -12.58
C VAL A 146 -11.76 -29.85 -13.87
N ALA A 147 -10.69 -29.96 -14.68
CA ALA A 147 -10.74 -30.65 -15.97
C ALA A 147 -11.24 -32.10 -15.83
N PRO A 148 -12.00 -32.62 -16.80
CA PRO A 148 -12.71 -33.88 -16.63
C PRO A 148 -11.81 -35.08 -17.00
N TRP A 149 -10.84 -35.39 -16.13
CA TRP A 149 -9.90 -36.51 -16.29
C TRP A 149 -9.73 -37.36 -15.01
N TRP A 150 -9.26 -38.59 -15.13
CA TRP A 150 -8.88 -39.44 -13.99
C TRP A 150 -7.83 -40.47 -14.40
N TRP A 151 -7.13 -41.01 -13.40
CA TRP A 151 -6.22 -42.14 -13.61
C TRP A 151 -6.99 -43.46 -13.47
N GLY A 152 -7.08 -44.24 -14.55
CA GLY A 152 -7.74 -45.54 -14.58
C GLY A 152 -6.75 -46.71 -14.59
N LYS A 153 -7.29 -47.93 -14.59
CA LYS A 153 -6.48 -49.18 -14.66
C LYS A 153 -5.59 -49.26 -15.91
N THR A 154 -6.01 -48.63 -17.01
CA THR A 154 -5.30 -48.61 -18.30
C THR A 154 -4.57 -47.29 -18.56
N GLY A 155 -4.34 -46.48 -17.52
CA GLY A 155 -3.70 -45.16 -17.62
C GLY A 155 -4.67 -43.98 -17.59
N LEU A 156 -4.20 -42.82 -18.06
CA LEU A 156 -4.93 -41.55 -18.05
C LEU A 156 -6.17 -41.60 -18.95
N ARG A 157 -7.32 -41.19 -18.43
CA ARG A 157 -8.58 -41.09 -19.16
C ARG A 157 -9.16 -39.69 -19.04
N PHE A 158 -9.71 -39.21 -20.15
CA PHE A 158 -10.52 -38.00 -20.21
C PHE A 158 -11.97 -38.40 -20.46
N GLY A 159 -12.91 -37.81 -19.73
CA GLY A 159 -14.32 -38.08 -19.91
C GLY A 159 -15.17 -37.14 -19.07
N GLY A 160 -16.37 -36.81 -19.57
CA GLY A 160 -17.17 -35.71 -19.07
C GLY A 160 -17.24 -34.57 -20.09
N SER A 161 -17.83 -33.45 -19.70
CA SER A 161 -18.12 -32.37 -20.64
C SER A 161 -16.94 -31.42 -20.83
N GLY A 162 -16.55 -31.16 -22.08
CA GLY A 162 -15.44 -30.27 -22.43
C GLY A 162 -15.57 -28.83 -21.89
N TRP A 163 -16.79 -28.38 -21.58
CA TRP A 163 -17.04 -27.07 -20.98
C TRP A 163 -16.34 -26.89 -19.62
N LEU A 164 -16.03 -27.98 -18.90
CA LEU A 164 -15.29 -27.92 -17.63
C LEU A 164 -13.87 -27.41 -17.83
N VAL A 165 -13.23 -27.69 -18.96
CA VAL A 165 -11.91 -27.14 -19.30
C VAL A 165 -12.02 -25.63 -19.51
N ALA A 166 -13.02 -25.18 -20.27
CA ALA A 166 -13.29 -23.77 -20.48
C ALA A 166 -13.59 -23.05 -19.16
N LEU A 167 -14.42 -23.64 -18.30
CA LEU A 167 -14.69 -23.11 -16.96
C LEU A 167 -13.40 -22.98 -16.15
N ALA A 168 -12.55 -24.00 -16.12
CA ALA A 168 -11.32 -23.97 -15.34
C ALA A 168 -10.39 -22.83 -15.78
N LEU A 169 -10.28 -22.59 -17.09
CA LEU A 169 -9.54 -21.46 -17.64
C LEU A 169 -10.16 -20.13 -17.21
N VAL A 170 -11.49 -19.98 -17.30
CA VAL A 170 -12.20 -18.77 -16.85
C VAL A 170 -11.95 -18.51 -15.36
N LEU A 171 -12.10 -19.52 -14.50
CA LEU A 171 -11.84 -19.39 -13.07
C LEU A 171 -10.38 -18.98 -12.81
N THR A 172 -9.43 -19.53 -13.57
CA THR A 172 -8.01 -19.18 -13.45
C THR A 172 -7.77 -17.73 -13.82
N VAL A 173 -8.34 -17.26 -14.94
CA VAL A 173 -8.23 -15.87 -15.40
C VAL A 173 -8.87 -14.90 -14.39
N VAL A 174 -10.04 -15.22 -13.84
CA VAL A 174 -10.71 -14.39 -12.83
C VAL A 174 -9.86 -14.30 -11.55
N ASN A 175 -9.33 -15.43 -11.06
CA ASN A 175 -8.45 -15.42 -9.88
C ASN A 175 -7.16 -14.63 -10.14
N TRP A 176 -6.59 -14.74 -11.35
CA TRP A 176 -5.40 -13.99 -11.74
C TRP A 176 -5.66 -12.49 -11.78
N TRP A 177 -6.77 -12.09 -12.39
CA TRP A 177 -7.21 -10.69 -12.46
C TRP A 177 -7.46 -10.10 -11.07
N ALA A 178 -8.24 -10.81 -10.24
CA ALA A 178 -8.54 -10.42 -8.87
C ALA A 178 -7.26 -10.29 -8.04
N GLY A 179 -6.39 -11.32 -8.08
CA GLY A 179 -5.11 -11.34 -7.38
C GLY A 179 -4.18 -10.21 -7.80
N GLY A 180 -4.06 -9.97 -9.10
CA GLY A 180 -3.23 -8.90 -9.63
C GLY A 180 -3.64 -7.52 -9.11
N ARG A 181 -4.94 -7.24 -9.05
CA ARG A 181 -5.47 -5.91 -8.71
C ARG A 181 -5.07 -5.42 -7.33
N TRP A 182 -5.26 -6.23 -6.28
CA TRP A 182 -4.89 -5.80 -4.92
C TRP A 182 -3.38 -5.89 -4.67
N LEU A 183 -2.67 -6.83 -5.31
CA LEU A 183 -1.20 -6.90 -5.23
C LEU A 183 -0.52 -5.67 -5.84
N ILE A 184 -1.10 -5.09 -6.90
CA ILE A 184 -0.64 -3.81 -7.46
C ILE A 184 -0.89 -2.68 -6.46
N GLY A 185 -2.06 -2.66 -5.82
CA GLY A 185 -2.35 -1.72 -4.75
C GLY A 185 -1.30 -1.81 -3.63
N LEU A 186 -0.98 -3.02 -3.18
CA LEU A 186 0.07 -3.22 -2.16
C LEU A 186 1.44 -2.75 -2.62
N SER A 187 1.80 -3.04 -3.87
CA SER A 187 3.07 -2.57 -4.42
C SER A 187 3.17 -1.05 -4.41
N ARG A 188 2.06 -0.33 -4.61
CA ARG A 188 2.05 1.14 -4.49
C ARG A 188 2.32 1.62 -3.07
N LEU A 189 2.00 0.84 -2.03
CA LEU A 189 2.38 1.19 -0.66
C LEU A 189 3.90 1.14 -0.47
N GLU A 190 4.55 0.14 -1.06
CA GLU A 190 6.01 0.06 -1.05
C GLU A 190 6.66 1.17 -1.89
N ALA A 191 6.07 1.55 -3.05
CA ALA A 191 6.57 2.72 -3.78
C ALA A 191 6.49 4.02 -2.97
N VAL A 192 5.51 4.19 -2.07
CA VAL A 192 5.50 5.34 -1.16
C VAL A 192 6.71 5.31 -0.23
N ARG A 193 7.12 4.12 0.23
CA ARG A 193 8.35 3.94 1.02
C ARG A 193 9.60 4.24 0.19
N ASP A 194 9.69 3.70 -1.03
CA ASP A 194 10.86 3.87 -1.89
C ASP A 194 11.00 5.32 -2.39
N GLU A 195 9.89 6.02 -2.67
CA GLU A 195 9.91 7.44 -3.06
C GLU A 195 10.43 8.36 -1.95
N ASP A 196 10.15 8.02 -0.68
CA ASP A 196 10.70 8.75 0.47
C ASP A 196 12.16 8.32 0.71
N GLY A 197 12.51 7.02 0.59
CA GLY A 197 13.87 6.52 0.83
C GLY A 197 14.93 6.86 -0.23
N VAL A 198 14.59 6.80 -1.53
CA VAL A 198 15.53 7.15 -2.63
C VAL A 198 15.83 8.65 -2.65
N ARG A 199 14.90 9.49 -2.19
CA ARG A 199 15.14 10.91 -2.00
C ARG A 199 16.10 11.20 -0.85
N ASP A 200 16.21 10.30 0.12
CA ASP A 200 17.04 10.46 1.31
C ASP A 200 18.45 9.87 1.16
N GLU A 201 18.73 9.05 0.14
CA GLU A 201 20.07 8.44 -0.08
C GLU A 201 20.76 8.94 -1.36
N ASP A 202 20.22 8.78 -2.57
CA ASP A 202 20.96 9.14 -3.80
C ASP A 202 20.95 10.65 -4.09
N ASP A 203 19.81 11.32 -3.88
CA ASP A 203 19.72 12.78 -3.98
C ASP A 203 20.44 13.46 -2.80
N VAL A 204 20.53 12.82 -1.63
CA VAL A 204 21.27 13.33 -0.47
C VAL A 204 22.76 13.04 -0.60
N GLN A 205 23.23 11.99 -1.26
CA GLN A 205 24.66 11.73 -1.33
C GLN A 205 25.35 12.59 -2.39
N ASP A 206 24.73 12.81 -3.55
CA ASP A 206 25.23 13.75 -4.57
C ASP A 206 24.95 15.21 -4.21
N ALA A 207 23.87 15.50 -3.47
CA ALA A 207 23.63 16.84 -2.96
C ALA A 207 24.35 17.16 -1.65
N ALA A 208 24.48 16.25 -0.68
CA ALA A 208 25.17 16.50 0.60
C ALA A 208 26.69 16.45 0.46
N ALA A 209 27.24 15.82 -0.59
CA ALA A 209 28.62 16.07 -0.99
C ALA A 209 28.85 17.54 -1.45
N SER A 210 27.77 18.30 -1.72
CA SER A 210 27.80 19.72 -2.12
C SER A 210 26.92 20.66 -1.28
N ARG A 211 26.25 20.19 -0.22
CA ARG A 211 25.29 20.95 0.60
C ARG A 211 25.53 20.69 2.08
N ALA A 212 25.50 21.76 2.88
CA ALA A 212 25.47 21.62 4.33
C ALA A 212 24.20 20.84 4.73
N PRO A 213 24.32 19.80 5.57
CA PRO A 213 23.18 19.13 6.18
C PRO A 213 22.23 20.19 6.75
N GLY A 214 20.96 20.13 6.35
CA GLY A 214 19.97 21.10 6.85
C GLY A 214 19.87 22.42 6.10
N SER A 215 20.13 22.48 4.78
CA SER A 215 19.79 23.65 3.95
C SER A 215 18.52 23.41 3.12
N PHE A 216 17.47 24.20 3.32
CA PHE A 216 16.31 24.23 2.41
C PHE A 216 16.62 25.11 1.20
N MET A 217 16.21 24.69 0.02
CA MET A 217 16.27 25.56 -1.15
C MET A 217 15.25 26.69 -1.01
N GLY A 218 15.59 27.90 -1.50
CA GLY A 218 14.64 29.01 -1.56
C GLY A 218 13.34 28.64 -2.27
N ARG A 219 13.38 27.71 -3.24
CA ARG A 219 12.18 27.16 -3.91
C ARG A 219 11.28 26.33 -2.98
N GLU A 220 11.84 25.59 -2.03
CA GLU A 220 11.07 24.80 -1.06
C GLU A 220 10.42 25.72 -0.03
N ILE A 221 11.18 26.71 0.48
CA ILE A 221 10.65 27.72 1.39
C ILE A 221 9.53 28.51 0.68
N SER A 222 9.77 28.99 -0.54
CA SER A 222 8.73 29.70 -1.33
C SER A 222 7.48 28.86 -1.52
N ALA A 223 7.61 27.56 -1.79
CA ALA A 223 6.46 26.68 -1.92
C ALA A 223 5.65 26.50 -0.63
N LEU A 224 6.31 26.48 0.54
CA LEU A 224 5.62 26.48 1.83
C LEU A 224 4.97 27.82 2.15
N LEU A 225 5.49 28.92 1.59
CA LEU A 225 4.93 30.27 1.73
C LEU A 225 3.79 30.53 0.73
N GLU A 226 3.68 29.73 -0.34
CA GLU A 226 2.79 29.95 -1.48
C GLU A 226 1.38 29.35 -1.45
N PRO A 227 0.92 28.48 -0.53
CA PRO A 227 -0.45 27.99 -0.58
C PRO A 227 -1.41 29.09 -0.10
N ARG A 228 -1.60 30.13 -0.93
CA ARG A 228 -2.60 31.17 -0.73
C ARG A 228 -3.97 30.51 -0.70
N SER A 229 -4.76 30.87 0.29
CA SER A 229 -6.14 30.43 0.47
C SER A 229 -6.92 30.48 -0.85
N GLY A 230 -7.47 29.34 -1.30
CA GLY A 230 -8.22 29.23 -2.55
C GLY A 230 -7.46 28.72 -3.78
N ALA A 231 -6.15 28.43 -3.69
CA ALA A 231 -5.42 27.75 -4.75
C ALA A 231 -5.91 26.31 -4.93
N THR A 232 -6.08 25.87 -6.20
CA THR A 232 -6.27 24.46 -6.52
C THR A 232 -4.91 23.81 -6.65
N VAL A 233 -4.57 22.96 -5.69
CA VAL A 233 -3.30 22.24 -5.68
C VAL A 233 -3.54 20.85 -6.27
N ASP A 234 -2.69 20.42 -7.20
CA ASP A 234 -2.74 19.03 -7.65
C ASP A 234 -2.17 18.09 -6.58
N ARG A 235 -2.51 16.80 -6.66
CA ARG A 235 -2.13 15.84 -5.63
C ARG A 235 -0.61 15.57 -5.58
N ALA A 236 0.10 15.72 -6.69
CA ALA A 236 1.54 15.53 -6.71
C ALA A 236 2.26 16.67 -5.98
N HIS A 237 1.80 17.91 -6.21
CA HIS A 237 2.28 19.09 -5.51
C HIS A 237 1.94 19.06 -4.02
N LEU A 238 0.75 18.58 -3.64
CA LEU A 238 0.41 18.40 -2.23
C LEU A 238 1.31 17.36 -1.55
N ARG A 239 1.56 16.20 -2.18
CA ARG A 239 2.51 15.20 -1.66
C ARG A 239 3.90 15.79 -1.49
N TRP A 240 4.35 16.60 -2.45
CA TRP A 240 5.64 17.28 -2.38
C TRP A 240 5.69 18.28 -1.20
N ILE A 241 4.65 19.09 -0.99
CA ILE A 241 4.53 19.98 0.17
C ILE A 241 4.56 19.19 1.49
N ILE A 242 3.80 18.09 1.58
CA ILE A 242 3.80 17.22 2.77
C ILE A 242 5.19 16.64 3.03
N GLY A 243 5.91 16.23 1.99
CA GLY A 243 7.29 15.76 2.11
C GLY A 243 8.24 16.84 2.65
N ILE A 244 8.05 18.11 2.26
CA ILE A 244 8.81 19.22 2.85
C ILE A 244 8.48 19.39 4.34
N TYR A 245 7.20 19.34 4.73
CA TYR A 245 6.80 19.41 6.14
C TYR A 245 7.36 18.27 6.98
N ARG A 246 7.38 17.05 6.44
CA ARG A 246 8.03 15.90 7.08
C ARG A 246 9.51 16.15 7.30
N ARG A 247 10.28 16.53 6.27
CA ARG A 247 11.71 16.90 6.45
C ARG A 247 11.92 18.01 7.48
N LEU A 248 11.03 19.01 7.51
CA LEU A 248 11.09 20.10 8.51
C LEU A 248 10.87 19.61 9.94
N THR A 249 10.07 18.56 10.13
CA THR A 249 9.63 18.08 11.45
C THR A 249 10.43 16.86 11.92
N ASP A 250 10.83 16.00 10.99
CA ASP A 250 11.56 14.73 11.18
C ASP A 250 13.09 14.92 11.21
N HIS A 251 13.60 16.16 11.03
CA HIS A 251 14.97 16.54 11.42
C HIS A 251 15.04 17.22 12.81
N PRO A 252 14.89 16.48 13.92
CA PRO A 252 15.48 16.86 15.19
C PRO A 252 16.82 16.11 15.34
N LEU A 253 17.97 16.76 15.13
CA LEU A 253 19.21 16.17 15.63
C LEU A 253 19.46 16.64 17.07
N PRO A 254 19.53 15.73 18.05
CA PRO A 254 20.53 15.79 19.10
C PRO A 254 21.82 15.08 18.63
N ILE A 255 22.98 15.71 18.83
CA ILE A 255 24.29 15.12 18.55
C ILE A 255 24.62 14.10 19.65
N ASP A 256 25.07 12.91 19.27
CA ASP A 256 25.62 11.92 20.20
C ASP A 256 26.82 12.50 20.96
N GLY A 257 26.76 12.49 22.30
CA GLY A 257 27.87 12.86 23.18
C GLY A 257 27.70 14.09 24.08
N THR A 258 26.56 14.77 24.08
CA THR A 258 26.31 15.89 25.03
C THR A 258 25.53 15.41 26.27
N PRO A 259 26.01 15.63 27.51
CA PRO A 259 25.27 15.24 28.70
C PRO A 259 23.99 16.07 28.85
N ALA A 260 22.92 15.45 29.33
CA ALA A 260 21.62 16.10 29.53
C ALA A 260 21.78 17.36 30.41
N PRO A 261 21.08 18.47 30.09
CA PRO A 261 21.18 19.69 30.86
C PRO A 261 20.63 19.46 32.28
N PRO A 262 21.20 20.14 33.29
CA PRO A 262 20.82 19.91 34.68
C PRO A 262 19.37 20.34 34.94
N PRO A 263 18.66 19.64 35.84
CA PRO A 263 17.26 19.93 36.10
C PRO A 263 17.11 21.31 36.78
N GLY A 264 16.50 22.27 36.08
CA GLY A 264 16.14 23.58 36.64
C GLY A 264 16.35 24.80 35.74
N SER A 265 16.90 24.68 34.53
CA SER A 265 16.99 25.81 33.60
C SER A 265 15.63 26.10 32.94
N GLY A 266 14.86 26.99 33.56
CA GLY A 266 13.65 27.57 32.99
C GLY A 266 13.96 28.50 31.82
N HIS A 267 13.19 28.34 30.74
CA HIS A 267 13.12 29.18 29.54
C HIS A 267 14.40 29.35 28.70
N GLY A 268 14.40 28.64 27.57
CA GLY A 268 15.34 28.82 26.48
C GLY A 268 15.42 27.54 25.65
N PHE A 269 14.34 27.18 24.96
CA PHE A 269 14.44 26.25 23.84
C PHE A 269 15.06 27.02 22.66
N ASP A 270 16.33 27.38 22.81
CA ASP A 270 17.17 27.81 21.72
C ASP A 270 17.63 26.58 20.94
N GLY A 271 17.50 26.70 19.63
CA GLY A 271 17.53 25.63 18.66
C GLY A 271 18.71 24.68 18.78
N ALA A 272 18.50 23.46 18.27
CA ALA A 272 19.57 22.75 17.58
C ALA A 272 20.24 23.77 16.62
N PRO A 273 21.48 24.21 16.88
CA PRO A 273 22.11 25.35 16.19
C PRO A 273 22.30 25.11 14.69
N GLU A 274 22.04 23.89 14.24
CA GLU A 274 22.19 23.43 12.87
C GLU A 274 20.85 23.07 12.22
N SER A 275 19.72 23.51 12.77
CA SER A 275 18.44 23.34 12.10
C SER A 275 18.29 24.36 10.96
N PRO A 276 17.90 23.94 9.75
CA PRO A 276 17.54 24.85 8.66
C PRO A 276 16.56 25.95 9.08
N VAL A 277 15.69 25.63 10.04
CA VAL A 277 14.64 26.49 10.59
C VAL A 277 15.22 27.65 11.41
N ALA A 278 16.44 27.51 11.95
CA ALA A 278 17.12 28.56 12.68
C ALA A 278 17.44 29.77 11.79
N SER A 279 17.70 29.54 10.49
CA SER A 279 17.96 30.58 9.50
C SER A 279 16.73 31.36 9.04
N LEU A 280 15.52 30.88 9.38
CA LEU A 280 14.27 31.53 9.03
C LEU A 280 13.96 32.67 9.99
N THR A 281 13.43 33.78 9.46
CA THR A 281 12.87 34.86 10.28
C THR A 281 11.64 34.38 11.05
N ASP A 282 11.33 35.02 12.17
CA ASP A 282 10.10 34.73 12.95
C ASP A 282 8.85 34.83 12.08
N PHE A 283 8.80 35.80 11.17
CA PHE A 283 7.71 35.92 10.21
C PHE A 283 7.61 34.70 9.28
N GLN A 284 8.73 34.21 8.74
CA GLN A 284 8.72 33.02 7.89
C GLN A 284 8.31 31.78 8.67
N ARG A 285 8.79 31.61 9.90
CA ARG A 285 8.37 30.52 10.80
C ARG A 285 6.86 30.57 11.07
N ALA A 286 6.34 31.75 11.40
CA ALA A 286 4.91 31.97 11.61
C ALA A 286 4.08 31.61 10.37
N VAL A 287 4.49 32.06 9.17
CA VAL A 287 3.77 31.76 7.93
C VAL A 287 3.81 30.28 7.60
N ILE A 288 4.96 29.61 7.73
CA ILE A 288 5.09 28.17 7.50
C ILE A 288 4.21 27.39 8.48
N GLY A 289 4.21 27.79 9.75
CA GLY A 289 3.39 27.20 10.80
C GLY A 289 1.89 27.38 10.56
N ILE A 290 1.46 28.59 10.16
CA ILE A 290 0.06 28.87 9.78
C ILE A 290 -0.35 28.05 8.55
N ASN A 291 0.52 27.94 7.54
CA ASN A 291 0.26 27.12 6.36
C ASN A 291 0.18 25.63 6.70
N TYR A 292 0.99 25.16 7.65
CA TYR A 292 0.92 23.79 8.16
C TYR A 292 -0.46 23.52 8.77
N LEU A 293 -0.94 24.40 9.65
CA LEU A 293 -2.28 24.28 10.25
C LEU A 293 -3.39 24.31 9.19
N ALA A 294 -3.28 25.18 8.18
CA ALA A 294 -4.24 25.25 7.08
C ALA A 294 -4.29 23.96 6.23
N VAL A 295 -3.13 23.37 5.95
CA VAL A 295 -3.03 22.07 5.26
C VAL A 295 -3.61 20.96 6.14
N ARG A 296 -3.27 20.93 7.43
CA ARG A 296 -3.79 19.96 8.39
C ARG A 296 -5.31 20.00 8.52
N ASP A 297 -5.90 21.19 8.62
CA ASP A 297 -7.37 21.35 8.68
C ASP A 297 -8.05 21.04 7.34
N SER A 298 -7.36 21.25 6.22
CA SER A 298 -7.87 20.90 4.89
C SER A 298 -7.81 19.40 4.61
N PHE A 299 -6.86 18.68 5.22
CA PHE A 299 -6.63 17.25 5.08
C PHE A 299 -6.53 16.55 6.45
N PRO A 300 -7.61 16.52 7.25
CA PRO A 300 -7.57 15.96 8.59
C PRO A 300 -7.32 14.44 8.62
N GLU A 301 -7.52 13.76 7.48
CA GLU A 301 -7.22 12.34 7.30
C GLU A 301 -5.78 12.09 6.80
N GLY A 302 -5.06 13.16 6.43
CA GLY A 302 -3.68 13.12 5.97
C GLY A 302 -2.73 12.74 7.08
N ASP A 303 -1.78 11.85 6.80
CA ASP A 303 -0.74 11.49 7.76
C ASP A 303 0.37 12.54 7.80
N LEU A 304 0.02 13.72 8.30
CA LEU A 304 0.93 14.82 8.55
C LEU A 304 1.74 14.55 9.83
N PRO A 305 2.97 15.08 9.92
CA PRO A 305 3.81 14.94 11.11
C PRO A 305 3.17 15.59 12.37
N ALA A 306 3.87 15.60 13.50
CA ALA A 306 3.42 16.38 14.65
C ALA A 306 3.37 17.88 14.30
N ASP A 307 2.72 18.70 15.13
CA ASP A 307 2.80 20.15 14.96
C ASP A 307 4.28 20.58 14.96
N PRO A 308 4.71 21.44 14.01
CA PRO A 308 6.07 21.92 13.98
C PRO A 308 6.46 22.50 15.34
N TRP A 309 7.59 22.06 15.88
CA TRP A 309 8.03 22.44 17.24
C TRP A 309 8.23 23.95 17.41
N PHE A 310 8.46 24.68 16.31
CA PHE A 310 8.61 26.13 16.27
C PHE A 310 7.28 26.89 16.22
N LEU A 311 6.13 26.20 16.18
CA LEU A 311 4.80 26.80 16.18
C LEU A 311 4.40 27.20 17.61
N THR A 312 4.32 28.49 17.88
CA THR A 312 3.99 29.06 19.18
C THR A 312 2.49 29.02 19.49
N ASP A 313 2.11 29.07 20.77
CA ASP A 313 0.70 29.16 21.18
C ASP A 313 0.01 30.44 20.69
N GLY A 314 0.78 31.53 20.52
CA GLY A 314 0.31 32.77 19.92
C GLY A 314 -0.10 32.58 18.46
N GLU A 315 0.73 31.91 17.66
CA GLU A 315 0.42 31.60 16.25
C GLU A 315 -0.76 30.62 16.12
N ARG A 316 -0.84 29.62 17.01
CA ARG A 316 -2.01 28.72 17.08
C ARG A 316 -3.29 29.48 17.37
N SER A 317 -3.23 30.42 18.30
CA SER A 317 -4.37 31.27 18.67
C SER A 317 -4.74 32.22 17.52
N LEU A 318 -3.75 32.80 16.85
CA LEU A 318 -3.95 33.68 15.70
C LEU A 318 -4.60 32.94 14.53
N TYR A 319 -4.16 31.71 14.24
CA TYR A 319 -4.79 30.85 13.24
C TYR A 319 -6.24 30.46 13.60
N ARG A 320 -6.53 30.19 14.87
CA ARG A 320 -7.91 29.87 15.32
C ARG A 320 -8.84 31.09 15.24
N ASN A 321 -8.29 32.29 15.44
CA ASN A 321 -9.05 33.53 15.53
C ASN A 321 -9.11 34.30 14.20
N SER A 322 -8.39 33.87 13.16
CA SER A 322 -8.42 34.51 11.85
C SER A 322 -9.79 34.26 11.16
N SER A 323 -10.54 35.34 10.96
CA SER A 323 -11.77 35.36 10.17
C SER A 323 -11.52 35.99 8.79
N PRO A 324 -11.98 35.39 7.68
CA PRO A 324 -12.77 34.16 7.60
C PRO A 324 -11.89 32.91 7.81
N PRO A 325 -12.48 31.76 8.22
CA PRO A 325 -11.73 30.52 8.35
C PRO A 325 -10.98 30.28 7.04
N HIS A 326 -9.66 30.16 7.11
CA HIS A 326 -8.79 30.06 5.95
C HIS A 326 -9.43 29.13 4.90
N ARG A 327 -9.67 29.67 3.70
CA ARG A 327 -10.42 28.98 2.64
C ARG A 327 -9.69 27.68 2.31
N ARG A 328 -10.30 26.53 2.66
CA ARG A 328 -9.69 25.20 2.57
C ARG A 328 -8.99 24.99 1.23
N VAL A 329 -7.78 24.43 1.28
CA VAL A 329 -7.02 24.04 0.08
C VAL A 329 -7.84 23.00 -0.67
N ARG A 330 -8.18 23.28 -1.93
CA ARG A 330 -8.93 22.33 -2.76
C ARG A 330 -7.94 21.47 -3.53
N VAL A 331 -7.89 20.18 -3.23
CA VAL A 331 -7.15 19.24 -4.09
C VAL A 331 -7.97 18.96 -5.32
N ARG A 332 -7.37 19.20 -6.49
CA ARG A 332 -7.92 18.70 -7.74
C ARG A 332 -7.65 17.20 -7.79
N SER A 333 -8.53 16.40 -7.20
CA SER A 333 -8.46 14.95 -7.36
C SER A 333 -8.80 14.65 -8.81
N ARG A 334 -7.77 14.42 -9.64
CA ARG A 334 -7.95 13.68 -10.88
C ARG A 334 -8.26 12.26 -10.45
N ARG A 335 -9.50 11.99 -9.99
CA ARG A 335 -9.96 10.62 -9.78
C ARG A 335 -9.72 9.94 -11.13
N PRO A 336 -8.83 8.95 -11.25
CA PRO A 336 -8.76 8.18 -12.47
C PRO A 336 -10.18 7.69 -12.71
N ARG A 337 -10.78 8.07 -13.83
CA ARG A 337 -12.09 7.60 -14.19
C ARG A 337 -11.91 6.08 -14.30
N TRP A 338 -12.64 5.30 -13.50
CA TRP A 338 -12.49 3.82 -13.52
C TRP A 338 -12.64 3.23 -14.94
N SER A 339 -13.32 3.96 -15.85
CA SER A 339 -13.40 3.65 -17.28
C SER A 339 -12.07 3.66 -18.03
N GLU A 340 -11.03 4.35 -17.52
CA GLU A 340 -9.68 4.41 -18.11
C GLU A 340 -8.78 3.24 -17.65
N ILE A 341 -9.19 2.50 -16.61
CA ILE A 341 -8.47 1.30 -16.12
C ILE A 341 -9.02 0.03 -16.79
N SER A 342 -10.19 0.12 -17.43
CA SER A 342 -10.88 -0.98 -18.12
C SER A 342 -10.71 -0.97 -19.64
N GLN A 343 -9.88 -0.08 -20.21
CA GLN A 343 -9.56 -0.04 -21.64
C GLN A 343 -8.20 -0.66 -21.95
#